data_AF-A0A9W8Y3G4-F1
#
_entry.id   AF-A0A9W8Y3G4-F1
#
_cell.length_a   1.000
_cell.length_b   1.000
_cell.length_c   1.000
_cell.angle_alpha   90.00
_cell.angle_beta   90.00
_cell.angle_gamma   90.00
#
_symmetry.space_group_name_H-M   'P 1'
#
loop_
_entity.id
_entity.type
_entity.pdbx_description
1 polymer ?
#
loop_
_entity_poly.entity_id
_entity_poly.type
_entity_poly.pdbx_seq_one_letter_code
_entity_poly.pdbx_strand_id
1 'polypeptide(L)'
;MSLLTKAPLSIARATIAGLSTKDSDSGTGRMASNTRQNVTWVEAKSGNVPAALETLGKSAFRRPPRLIMPATIALFIAWAFAQIGAFEIAHRSDSHWLRRAVPQNIGSLDTEIPRLIRNFQGAWSGANNEYDDHQWALLPLLQGAFLIYVLLFATVFMKFRMRLFTCLVLFFWYWMRTSPEKETFECQFLWGVILCDVGSEKSFRDFVNSRVKARRVATVFLIVLGWYVACFPGEHWEWSTWSVQLKNIGDWVIPEGAASYPKRFTAIGWDLMVTGIWLSPSLQSIFSNKLFMWVGRNSFAVYLTHGTVLKVGLARMIYGWSTKPYYVEQPANGEGDAIEHFIPRSSNWFVWALAIPAFFAIEYTVAHLWTTYIDSQCAKATKWLEDTMFEKEENEKHGVAAMA
;
A
#
# COMPACT_ATOMS: atom_id res chain seq x y z
N MET A 1 48.35 5.27 39.02
CA MET A 1 48.33 4.58 37.71
C MET A 1 46.87 4.43 37.31
N SER A 2 46.20 5.44 36.72
CA SER A 2 46.45 6.02 35.38
C SER A 2 46.55 4.90 34.34
N LEU A 3 45.57 4.70 33.46
CA LEU A 3 45.29 5.43 32.20
C LEU A 3 44.16 4.58 31.55
N LEU A 4 43.04 5.03 30.98
CA LEU A 4 42.66 6.25 30.27
C LEU A 4 41.14 6.38 30.28
N THR A 5 40.65 7.41 30.96
CA THR A 5 39.49 8.22 30.54
C THR A 5 39.85 9.01 29.27
N LYS A 6 38.97 9.03 28.26
CA LYS A 6 38.49 10.21 27.49
C LYS A 6 38.08 9.90 26.04
N ALA A 7 36.80 10.24 25.76
CA ALA A 7 36.21 10.73 24.51
C ALA A 7 35.73 9.74 23.42
N PRO A 8 34.68 10.08 22.63
CA PRO A 8 33.51 10.92 22.96
C PRO A 8 32.18 10.22 22.57
N LEU A 9 31.04 10.40 23.25
CA LEU A 9 30.06 11.49 23.09
C LEU A 9 29.80 12.03 21.65
N SER A 10 30.39 11.46 20.60
CA SER A 10 30.21 11.87 19.19
C SER A 10 29.25 10.97 18.40
N ILE A 11 28.91 9.78 18.90
CA ILE A 11 28.03 8.83 18.18
C ILE A 11 26.53 9.09 18.48
N ALA A 12 26.20 9.70 19.61
CA ALA A 12 24.83 10.07 19.97
C ALA A 12 24.31 11.36 19.28
N ARG A 13 25.19 12.13 18.61
CA ARG A 13 24.80 13.29 17.80
C ARG A 13 24.47 12.94 16.34
N ALA A 14 24.79 11.73 15.88
CA ALA A 14 24.61 11.33 14.48
C ALA A 14 23.17 10.95 14.10
N THR A 15 22.26 10.77 15.07
CA THR A 15 20.85 10.42 14.80
C THR A 15 19.92 11.65 14.77
N ILE A 16 20.43 12.85 15.06
CA ILE A 16 19.65 14.10 15.12
C ILE A 16 20.16 15.17 14.11
N ALA A 17 21.34 14.99 13.50
CA ALA A 17 21.93 15.94 12.55
C ALA A 17 21.75 15.59 11.05
N GLY A 18 20.74 14.78 10.71
CA GLY A 18 20.39 14.47 9.30
C GLY A 18 19.38 15.42 8.65
N LEU A 19 18.96 16.48 9.36
CA LEU A 19 17.88 17.39 8.96
C LEU A 19 18.34 18.87 8.83
N SER A 20 19.62 19.12 8.57
CA SER A 20 20.08 20.48 8.24
C SER A 20 21.24 20.45 7.25
N THR A 21 20.93 20.86 6.02
CA THR A 21 21.77 21.36 4.93
C THR A 21 23.10 20.64 4.66
N LYS A 22 23.13 19.88 3.56
CA LYS A 22 24.19 19.96 2.55
C LYS A 22 23.62 19.53 1.20
N ASP A 23 23.34 20.52 0.37
CA ASP A 23 23.31 20.35 -1.07
C ASP A 23 24.70 19.91 -1.53
N SER A 24 24.79 18.70 -2.08
CA SER A 24 25.77 18.39 -3.11
C SER A 24 25.22 17.27 -3.98
N ASP A 25 25.01 17.63 -5.24
CA ASP A 25 24.71 16.75 -6.37
C ASP A 25 25.42 15.40 -6.29
N SER A 26 24.66 14.32 -6.27
CA SER A 26 25.02 13.06 -6.93
C SER A 26 23.79 12.16 -7.02
N GLY A 27 23.41 11.83 -8.25
CA GLY A 27 22.21 11.09 -8.56
C GLY A 27 22.18 9.69 -7.96
N THR A 28 21.28 9.47 -7.00
CA THR A 28 20.65 8.16 -6.77
C THR A 28 19.22 8.40 -6.28
N GLY A 29 18.25 7.95 -7.07
CA GLY A 29 16.82 8.06 -6.76
C GLY A 29 16.46 7.24 -5.53
N ARG A 30 16.52 7.87 -4.35
CA ARG A 30 15.79 7.42 -3.16
C ARG A 30 14.35 7.89 -3.29
N MET A 31 13.41 6.97 -3.08
CA MET A 31 11.97 7.26 -3.02
C MET A 31 11.71 8.31 -1.92
N ALA A 32 11.53 9.56 -2.34
CA ALA A 32 11.54 10.74 -1.48
C ALA A 32 10.19 11.06 -0.81
N SER A 33 9.19 10.18 -0.89
CA SER A 33 7.85 10.46 -0.34
C SER A 33 7.77 10.30 1.17
N ASN A 34 8.34 9.24 1.74
CA ASN A 34 8.29 9.02 3.19
C ASN A 34 9.23 9.97 3.97
N THR A 35 10.31 10.43 3.35
CA THR A 35 11.23 11.37 3.99
C THR A 35 10.64 12.79 4.04
N ARG A 36 9.85 13.22 3.03
CA ARG A 36 9.33 14.60 2.96
C ARG A 36 8.05 14.85 3.76
N GLN A 37 7.20 13.85 3.98
CA GLN A 37 6.09 14.01 4.93
C GLN A 37 6.63 14.32 6.34
N ASN A 38 7.68 13.62 6.77
CA ASN A 38 8.38 13.95 8.02
C ASN A 38 8.94 15.38 8.03
N VAL A 39 9.35 15.93 6.88
CA VAL A 39 9.82 17.32 6.76
C VAL A 39 8.68 18.32 6.93
N THR A 40 7.51 18.11 6.31
CA THR A 40 6.31 18.97 6.47
C THR A 40 5.89 19.08 7.93
N TRP A 41 5.98 17.96 8.64
CA TRP A 41 5.63 17.84 10.05
C TRP A 41 6.66 18.48 10.98
N VAL A 42 7.94 18.35 10.66
CA VAL A 42 9.04 19.02 11.37
C VAL A 42 8.97 20.53 11.16
N GLU A 43 8.61 21.00 9.95
CA GLU A 43 8.44 22.42 9.62
C GLU A 43 7.22 23.05 10.32
N ALA A 44 6.09 22.34 10.35
CA ALA A 44 4.90 22.80 11.09
C ALA A 44 5.18 22.92 12.59
N LYS A 45 5.94 21.97 13.17
CA LYS A 45 6.33 22.02 14.58
C LYS A 45 7.51 22.96 14.89
N SER A 46 8.35 23.29 13.91
CA SER A 46 9.41 24.29 14.06
C SER A 46 8.90 25.73 14.00
N GLY A 47 7.57 25.91 13.80
CA GLY A 47 6.93 27.21 13.71
C GLY A 47 6.98 27.83 12.31
N ASN A 48 7.55 27.14 11.33
CA ASN A 48 7.60 27.59 9.94
C ASN A 48 6.37 27.08 9.17
N VAL A 49 5.20 27.62 9.54
CA VAL A 49 3.91 27.27 8.92
C VAL A 49 3.90 27.55 7.41
N PRO A 50 4.45 28.67 6.89
CA PRO A 50 4.49 28.90 5.44
C PRO A 50 5.23 27.79 4.67
N ALA A 51 6.42 27.38 5.14
CA ALA A 51 7.16 26.29 4.50
C ALA A 51 6.41 24.94 4.60
N ALA A 52 5.75 24.68 5.73
CA ALA A 52 4.94 23.48 5.89
C ALA A 52 3.77 23.43 4.89
N LEU A 53 3.11 24.57 4.64
CA LEU A 53 2.01 24.68 3.67
C LEU A 53 2.50 24.50 2.23
N GLU A 54 3.65 25.07 1.89
CA GLU A 54 4.27 24.91 0.58
C GLU A 54 4.67 23.44 0.32
N THR A 55 5.37 22.82 1.27
CA THR A 55 5.75 21.41 1.21
C THR A 55 4.51 20.51 1.10
N LEU A 56 3.41 20.86 1.79
CA LEU A 56 2.14 20.16 1.71
C LEU A 56 1.53 20.26 0.31
N GLY A 57 1.47 21.47 -0.27
CA GLY A 57 0.96 21.71 -1.62
C GLY A 57 1.74 20.92 -2.69
N LYS A 58 3.07 21.01 -2.68
CA LYS A 58 3.94 20.24 -3.59
C LYS A 58 3.81 18.72 -3.40
N SER A 59 3.58 18.26 -2.18
CA SER A 59 3.37 16.83 -1.89
C SER A 59 2.01 16.31 -2.34
N ALA A 60 0.96 17.12 -2.19
CA ALA A 60 -0.37 16.84 -2.71
C ALA A 60 -0.35 16.74 -4.24
N PHE A 61 0.29 17.69 -4.92
CA PHE A 61 0.39 17.72 -6.39
C PHE A 61 1.11 16.49 -6.97
N ARG A 62 2.23 16.08 -6.37
CA ARG A 62 3.02 14.95 -6.88
C ARG A 62 2.37 13.58 -6.69
N ARG A 63 1.39 13.47 -5.78
CA ARG A 63 0.85 12.18 -5.36
C ARG A 63 0.03 11.49 -6.47
N PRO A 64 -0.95 12.14 -7.13
CA PRO A 64 -1.70 11.51 -8.21
C PRO A 64 -0.81 11.06 -9.38
N PRO A 65 0.08 11.89 -9.96
CA PRO A 65 0.88 11.44 -11.10
C PRO A 65 1.80 10.25 -10.76
N ARG A 66 2.39 10.21 -9.57
CA ARG A 66 3.23 9.09 -9.12
C ARG A 66 2.48 7.79 -8.90
N LEU A 67 1.17 7.85 -8.64
CA LEU A 67 0.34 6.67 -8.45
C LEU A 67 -0.32 6.23 -9.76
N ILE A 68 -0.83 7.20 -10.52
CA ILE A 68 -1.59 6.96 -11.76
C ILE A 68 -0.68 6.48 -12.88
N MET A 69 0.45 7.16 -13.15
CA MET A 69 1.28 6.84 -14.33
C MET A 69 1.81 5.39 -14.33
N PRO A 70 2.41 4.87 -13.24
CA PRO A 70 2.85 3.46 -13.22
C PRO A 70 1.68 2.49 -13.35
N ALA A 71 0.55 2.77 -12.69
CA ALA A 71 -0.63 1.91 -12.78
C ALA A 71 -1.21 1.86 -14.20
N THR A 72 -1.22 2.99 -14.92
CA THR A 72 -1.63 3.03 -16.34
C THR A 72 -0.70 2.21 -17.22
N ILE A 73 0.61 2.24 -16.98
CA ILE A 73 1.57 1.42 -17.73
C ILE A 73 1.32 -0.07 -17.46
N ALA A 74 1.06 -0.44 -16.20
CA ALA A 74 0.73 -1.83 -15.84
C ALA A 74 -0.56 -2.29 -16.52
N LEU A 75 -1.60 -1.43 -16.54
CA LEU A 75 -2.86 -1.68 -17.25
C LEU A 75 -2.61 -1.90 -18.75
N PHE A 76 -1.79 -1.07 -19.39
CA PHE A 76 -1.46 -1.21 -20.81
C PHE A 76 -0.71 -2.51 -21.12
N ILE A 77 0.21 -2.91 -20.24
CA ILE A 77 0.93 -4.20 -20.37
C ILE A 77 -0.05 -5.38 -20.23
N ALA A 78 -0.94 -5.33 -19.24
CA ALA A 78 -1.95 -6.38 -19.05
C ALA A 78 -2.90 -6.46 -20.26
N TRP A 79 -3.31 -5.31 -20.80
CA TRP A 79 -4.07 -5.22 -22.05
C TRP A 79 -3.34 -5.85 -23.22
N ALA A 80 -2.05 -5.54 -23.42
CA ALA A 80 -1.24 -6.11 -24.50
C ALA A 80 -1.12 -7.64 -24.37
N PHE A 81 -0.98 -8.16 -23.15
CA PHE A 81 -1.00 -9.59 -22.86
C PHE A 81 -2.36 -10.25 -23.14
N ALA A 82 -3.47 -9.55 -22.89
CA ALA A 82 -4.79 -10.03 -23.28
C ALA A 82 -4.91 -10.19 -24.81
N GLN A 83 -4.38 -9.24 -25.59
CA GLN A 83 -4.45 -9.28 -27.06
C GLN A 83 -3.72 -10.48 -27.66
N ILE A 84 -2.61 -10.91 -27.06
CA ILE A 84 -1.83 -12.07 -27.53
C ILE A 84 -2.30 -13.40 -26.94
N GLY A 85 -3.43 -13.42 -26.21
CA GLY A 85 -3.96 -14.63 -25.58
C GLY A 85 -3.12 -15.16 -24.41
N ALA A 86 -2.32 -14.31 -23.76
CA ALA A 86 -1.43 -14.75 -22.68
C ALA A 86 -2.18 -15.29 -21.46
N PHE A 87 -3.46 -14.95 -21.27
CA PHE A 87 -4.29 -15.39 -20.14
C PHE A 87 -5.07 -16.70 -20.40
N GLU A 88 -4.88 -17.36 -21.55
CA GLU A 88 -5.69 -18.53 -21.92
C GLU A 88 -5.59 -19.70 -20.93
N ILE A 89 -4.38 -19.95 -20.39
CA ILE A 89 -4.17 -21.00 -19.37
C ILE A 89 -4.94 -20.67 -18.09
N ALA A 90 -4.98 -19.39 -17.71
CA ALA A 90 -5.72 -18.94 -16.53
C ALA A 90 -7.23 -19.10 -16.73
N HIS A 91 -7.76 -18.75 -17.91
CA HIS A 91 -9.18 -18.97 -18.28
C HIS A 91 -9.62 -20.41 -18.17
N ARG A 92 -8.73 -21.35 -18.50
CA ARG A 92 -9.04 -22.79 -18.53
C ARG A 92 -8.64 -23.53 -17.26
N SER A 93 -8.19 -22.84 -16.22
CA SER A 93 -7.72 -23.46 -14.98
C SER A 93 -8.87 -23.93 -14.06
N ASP A 94 -8.60 -24.90 -13.19
CA ASP A 94 -9.53 -25.36 -12.15
C ASP A 94 -9.79 -24.32 -11.04
N SER A 95 -9.04 -23.21 -11.02
CA SER A 95 -9.15 -22.17 -10.00
C SER A 95 -10.19 -21.12 -10.40
N HIS A 96 -11.33 -21.11 -9.68
CA HIS A 96 -12.38 -20.14 -9.89
C HIS A 96 -11.89 -18.68 -9.83
N TRP A 97 -11.04 -18.36 -8.85
CA TRP A 97 -10.49 -17.01 -8.72
C TRP A 97 -9.62 -16.63 -9.92
N LEU A 98 -8.77 -17.55 -10.40
CA LEU A 98 -7.86 -17.27 -11.51
C LEU A 98 -8.65 -16.98 -12.80
N ARG A 99 -9.73 -17.75 -13.05
CA ARG A 99 -10.63 -17.53 -14.19
C ARG A 99 -11.38 -16.21 -14.11
N ARG A 100 -11.93 -15.87 -12.94
CA ARG A 100 -12.69 -14.62 -12.75
C ARG A 100 -11.79 -13.38 -12.86
N ALA A 101 -10.52 -13.51 -12.49
CA ALA A 101 -9.59 -12.39 -12.39
C ALA A 101 -8.82 -12.09 -13.69
N VAL A 102 -9.08 -12.78 -14.80
CA VAL A 102 -8.44 -12.51 -16.10
C VAL A 102 -9.41 -11.89 -17.11
N PRO A 103 -8.94 -10.95 -17.95
CA PRO A 103 -9.79 -10.35 -18.98
C PRO A 103 -10.14 -11.38 -20.06
N GLN A 104 -11.42 -11.43 -20.46
CA GLN A 104 -11.82 -12.12 -21.68
C GLN A 104 -11.48 -11.27 -22.90
N ASN A 105 -10.94 -11.87 -23.96
CA ASN A 105 -10.74 -11.19 -25.23
C ASN A 105 -12.08 -11.17 -25.98
N ILE A 106 -12.64 -9.98 -26.22
CA ILE A 106 -13.96 -9.83 -26.86
C ILE A 106 -13.89 -9.55 -28.37
N GLY A 107 -12.71 -9.52 -28.98
CA GLY A 107 -12.58 -9.42 -30.44
C GLY A 107 -11.44 -8.53 -30.93
N SER A 108 -11.74 -7.66 -31.89
CA SER A 108 -10.78 -6.86 -32.64
C SER A 108 -10.38 -5.55 -31.93
N LEU A 109 -9.28 -4.93 -32.39
CA LEU A 109 -8.69 -3.73 -31.78
C LEU A 109 -9.64 -2.53 -31.68
N ASP A 110 -10.63 -2.43 -32.57
CA ASP A 110 -11.69 -1.42 -32.55
C ASP A 110 -12.59 -1.53 -31.32
N THR A 111 -12.75 -2.72 -30.75
CA THR A 111 -13.51 -2.95 -29.51
C THR A 111 -12.61 -2.84 -28.26
N GLU A 112 -11.37 -3.31 -28.37
CA GLU A 112 -10.44 -3.41 -27.25
C GLU A 112 -9.80 -2.05 -26.88
N ILE A 113 -9.61 -1.13 -27.82
CA ILE A 113 -9.09 0.22 -27.53
C ILE A 113 -10.10 1.06 -26.72
N PRO A 114 -11.39 1.20 -27.12
CA PRO A 114 -12.39 1.87 -26.29
C PRO A 114 -12.57 1.21 -24.93
N ARG A 115 -12.49 -0.13 -24.88
CA ARG A 115 -12.56 -0.89 -23.63
C ARG A 115 -11.38 -0.59 -22.71
N LEU A 116 -10.16 -0.43 -23.23
CA LEU A 116 -9.00 0.01 -22.45
C LEU A 116 -9.24 1.39 -21.82
N ILE A 117 -9.75 2.36 -22.60
CA ILE A 117 -10.05 3.71 -22.09
C ILE A 117 -11.12 3.65 -21.00
N ARG A 118 -12.19 2.88 -21.22
CA ARG A 118 -13.26 2.68 -20.24
C ARG A 118 -12.76 2.03 -18.96
N ASN A 119 -11.88 1.03 -19.07
CA ASN A 119 -11.27 0.36 -17.90
C ASN A 119 -10.32 1.29 -17.15
N PHE A 120 -9.54 2.12 -17.86
CA PHE A 120 -8.73 3.16 -17.22
C PHE A 120 -9.61 4.14 -16.44
N GLN A 121 -10.70 4.63 -17.04
CA GLN A 121 -11.66 5.50 -16.34
C GLN A 121 -12.31 4.77 -15.16
N GLY A 122 -12.68 3.50 -15.34
CA GLY A 122 -13.29 2.65 -14.32
C GLY A 122 -12.42 2.53 -13.06
N ALA A 123 -11.13 2.22 -13.26
CA ALA A 123 -10.15 2.08 -12.18
C ALA A 123 -10.05 3.31 -11.26
N TRP A 124 -10.36 4.51 -11.77
CA TRP A 124 -10.30 5.76 -11.01
C TRP A 124 -11.68 6.34 -10.64
N SER A 125 -12.78 5.74 -11.12
CA SER A 125 -14.16 6.15 -10.82
C SER A 125 -14.90 5.19 -9.90
N GLY A 126 -14.26 4.09 -9.48
CA GLY A 126 -14.84 3.09 -8.58
C GLY A 126 -15.57 1.96 -9.31
N ALA A 127 -15.40 1.84 -10.63
CA ALA A 127 -15.86 0.68 -11.39
C ALA A 127 -14.74 -0.37 -11.49
N ASN A 128 -15.11 -1.63 -11.72
CA ASN A 128 -14.12 -2.70 -11.78
C ASN A 128 -13.19 -2.55 -13.00
N ASN A 129 -11.92 -2.94 -12.83
CA ASN A 129 -10.93 -3.00 -13.90
C ASN A 129 -10.75 -4.46 -14.35
N GLU A 130 -11.23 -4.77 -15.55
CA GLU A 130 -11.25 -6.13 -16.09
C GLU A 130 -9.86 -6.65 -16.46
N TYR A 131 -8.94 -5.77 -16.86
CA TYR A 131 -7.59 -6.16 -17.24
C TYR A 131 -6.69 -6.38 -16.02
N ASP A 132 -6.97 -5.68 -14.92
CA ASP A 132 -6.25 -5.86 -13.66
C ASP A 132 -7.13 -5.59 -12.44
N ASP A 133 -7.86 -6.62 -12.02
CA ASP A 133 -8.74 -6.60 -10.84
C ASP A 133 -7.99 -6.15 -9.58
N HIS A 134 -6.67 -6.39 -9.49
CA HIS A 134 -5.90 -6.03 -8.30
C HIS A 134 -5.78 -4.52 -8.09
N GLN A 135 -5.95 -3.70 -9.12
CA GLN A 135 -5.82 -2.23 -9.04
C GLN A 135 -6.96 -1.56 -8.25
N TRP A 136 -7.99 -2.30 -7.82
CA TRP A 136 -9.12 -1.78 -7.05
C TRP A 136 -8.70 -0.93 -5.84
N ALA A 137 -7.60 -1.27 -5.15
CA ALA A 137 -7.17 -0.53 -3.96
C ALA A 137 -6.44 0.79 -4.27
N LEU A 138 -6.05 1.06 -5.52
CA LEU A 138 -5.34 2.29 -5.89
C LEU A 138 -6.18 3.55 -5.64
N LEU A 139 -7.47 3.51 -5.97
CA LEU A 139 -8.38 4.64 -5.75
C LEU A 139 -8.58 4.93 -4.25
N PRO A 140 -8.92 3.95 -3.39
CA PRO A 140 -8.92 4.13 -1.94
C PRO A 140 -7.59 4.67 -1.39
N LEU A 141 -6.45 4.18 -1.89
CA LEU A 141 -5.13 4.68 -1.47
C LEU A 141 -4.88 6.14 -1.86
N LEU A 142 -5.40 6.58 -3.02
CA LEU A 142 -5.34 7.98 -3.44
C LEU A 142 -6.24 8.86 -2.57
N GLN A 143 -7.49 8.44 -2.34
CA GLN A 143 -8.44 9.14 -1.48
C GLN A 143 -7.91 9.30 -0.07
N GLY A 144 -7.34 8.23 0.51
CA GLY A 144 -6.72 8.27 1.83
C GLY A 144 -5.50 9.20 1.92
N ALA A 145 -4.68 9.28 0.87
CA ALA A 145 -3.58 10.24 0.82
C ALA A 145 -4.08 11.69 0.85
N PHE A 146 -5.14 12.01 0.09
CA PHE A 146 -5.76 13.33 0.12
C PHE A 146 -6.48 13.63 1.44
N LEU A 147 -7.09 12.62 2.07
CA LEU A 147 -7.62 12.75 3.43
C LEU A 147 -6.53 13.21 4.40
N ILE A 148 -5.34 12.60 4.34
CA ILE A 148 -4.20 13.03 5.16
C ILE A 148 -3.83 14.48 4.82
N TYR A 149 -3.68 14.84 3.54
CA TYR A 149 -3.30 16.21 3.19
C TYR A 149 -4.30 17.28 3.67
N VAL A 150 -5.60 17.02 3.50
CA VAL A 150 -6.67 17.91 3.99
C VAL A 150 -6.65 17.97 5.52
N LEU A 151 -6.46 16.84 6.20
CA LEU A 151 -6.34 16.80 7.66
C LEU A 151 -5.12 17.60 8.14
N LEU A 152 -3.96 17.46 7.49
CA LEU A 152 -2.76 18.22 7.82
C LEU A 152 -2.99 19.72 7.64
N PHE A 153 -3.59 20.12 6.53
CA PHE A 153 -3.94 21.51 6.26
C PHE A 153 -4.90 22.07 7.32
N ALA A 154 -5.99 21.36 7.62
CA ALA A 154 -7.01 21.79 8.58
C ALA A 154 -6.49 21.83 10.02
N THR A 155 -5.52 20.99 10.38
CA THR A 155 -5.01 20.86 11.75
C THR A 155 -3.66 21.54 11.97
N VAL A 156 -3.10 22.23 10.97
CA VAL A 156 -1.75 22.83 11.05
C VAL A 156 -1.61 23.85 12.20
N PHE A 157 -2.69 24.59 12.49
CA PHE A 157 -2.72 25.59 13.57
C PHE A 157 -3.23 25.03 14.92
N MET A 158 -3.59 23.75 14.97
CA MET A 158 -4.16 23.16 16.19
C MET A 158 -3.07 22.76 17.19
N LYS A 159 -3.38 22.94 18.48
CA LYS A 159 -2.58 22.36 19.57
C LYS A 159 -2.67 20.83 19.51
N PHE A 160 -1.59 20.13 19.89
CA PHE A 160 -1.49 18.67 19.86
C PHE A 160 -2.71 17.93 20.45
N ARG A 161 -3.18 18.31 21.64
CA ARG A 161 -4.33 17.64 22.29
C ARG A 161 -5.62 17.78 21.48
N MET A 162 -5.86 18.96 20.91
CA MET A 162 -7.05 19.21 20.09
C MET A 162 -6.94 18.47 18.76
N ARG A 163 -5.75 18.45 18.17
CA ARG A 163 -5.46 17.69 16.95
C ARG A 163 -5.67 16.18 17.13
N LEU A 164 -5.15 15.61 18.21
CA LEU A 164 -5.36 14.19 18.54
C LEU A 164 -6.85 13.90 18.75
N PHE A 165 -7.56 14.78 19.46
CA PHE A 165 -9.01 14.68 19.62
C PHE A 165 -9.74 14.70 18.26
N THR A 166 -9.40 15.63 17.37
CA THR A 166 -9.97 15.68 16.01
C THR A 166 -9.69 14.39 15.23
N CYS A 167 -8.47 13.85 15.30
CA CYS A 167 -8.14 12.59 14.64
C CYS A 167 -8.94 11.41 15.20
N LEU A 168 -9.14 11.34 16.52
CA LEU A 168 -9.94 10.31 17.16
C LEU A 168 -11.42 10.41 16.79
N VAL A 169 -12.00 11.62 16.81
CA VAL A 169 -13.39 11.85 16.38
C VAL A 169 -13.57 11.40 14.93
N LEU A 170 -12.65 11.78 14.05
CA LEU A 170 -12.70 11.39 12.64
C LEU A 170 -12.51 9.88 12.46
N PHE A 171 -11.61 9.26 13.22
CA PHE A 171 -11.40 7.81 13.23
C PHE A 171 -12.68 7.07 13.62
N PHE A 172 -13.34 7.48 14.71
CA PHE A 172 -14.60 6.87 15.13
C PHE A 172 -15.73 7.14 14.13
N TRP A 173 -15.76 8.30 13.49
CA TRP A 173 -16.73 8.59 12.44
C TRP A 173 -16.58 7.64 11.23
N TYR A 174 -15.35 7.43 10.74
CA TYR A 174 -15.10 6.44 9.69
C TYR A 174 -15.34 5.01 10.16
N TRP A 175 -15.01 4.70 11.42
CA TRP A 175 -15.29 3.39 12.00
C TRP A 175 -16.78 3.05 11.94
N MET A 176 -17.65 4.02 12.25
CA MET A 176 -19.11 3.89 12.22
C MET A 176 -19.69 3.78 10.81
N ARG A 177 -18.93 4.15 9.78
CA ARG A 177 -19.40 4.07 8.39
C ARG A 177 -19.42 2.62 7.92
N THR A 178 -20.51 2.19 7.30
CA THR A 178 -20.69 0.81 6.80
C THR A 178 -20.52 0.66 5.30
N SER A 179 -20.30 1.77 4.58
CA SER A 179 -20.02 1.79 3.14
C SER A 179 -18.81 0.90 2.81
N PRO A 180 -18.89 0.05 1.78
CA PRO A 180 -17.78 -0.79 1.36
C PRO A 180 -16.52 0.04 1.03
N GLU A 181 -15.36 -0.53 1.36
CA GLU A 181 -14.00 -0.04 1.07
C GLU A 181 -13.59 1.25 1.79
N LYS A 182 -14.51 1.95 2.45
CA LYS A 182 -14.24 3.19 3.19
C LYS A 182 -14.15 3.03 4.70
N GLU A 183 -14.64 1.90 5.18
CA GLU A 183 -14.76 1.61 6.59
C GLU A 183 -13.43 1.17 7.23
N THR A 184 -12.52 0.63 6.43
CA THR A 184 -11.20 0.19 6.89
C THR A 184 -10.06 1.08 6.41
N PHE A 185 -10.05 1.53 5.16
CA PHE A 185 -8.89 2.23 4.59
C PHE A 185 -8.61 3.55 5.32
N GLU A 186 -9.61 4.41 5.45
CA GLU A 186 -9.49 5.72 6.10
C GLU A 186 -9.10 5.59 7.58
N CYS A 187 -9.63 4.57 8.28
CA CYS A 187 -9.20 4.26 9.64
C CYS A 187 -7.71 3.93 9.71
N GLN A 188 -7.18 3.10 8.79
CA GLN A 188 -5.75 2.77 8.75
C GLN A 188 -4.87 4.01 8.48
N PHE A 189 -5.30 4.91 7.59
CA PHE A 189 -4.59 6.16 7.32
C PHE A 189 -4.57 7.07 8.56
N LEU A 190 -5.71 7.24 9.21
CA LEU A 190 -5.83 8.04 10.43
C LEU A 190 -5.04 7.43 11.59
N TRP A 191 -5.01 6.11 11.71
CA TRP A 191 -4.20 5.43 12.71
C TRP A 191 -2.71 5.73 12.54
N GLY A 192 -2.20 5.70 11.30
CA GLY A 192 -0.84 6.11 10.99
C GLY A 192 -0.54 7.56 11.39
N VAL A 193 -1.48 8.49 11.16
CA VAL A 193 -1.35 9.89 11.60
C VAL A 193 -1.31 9.97 13.13
N ILE A 194 -2.20 9.26 13.83
CA ILE A 194 -2.26 9.22 15.30
C ILE A 194 -0.93 8.69 15.87
N LEU A 195 -0.38 7.60 15.34
CA LEU A 195 0.90 7.05 15.79
C LEU A 195 2.06 8.03 15.57
N CYS A 196 2.06 8.75 14.43
CA CYS A 196 3.05 9.79 14.15
C CYS A 196 2.95 10.95 15.15
N ASP A 197 1.73 11.40 15.42
CA ASP A 197 1.43 12.49 16.36
C ASP A 197 1.87 12.13 17.78
N VAL A 198 1.42 10.98 18.29
CA VAL A 198 1.75 10.47 19.63
C VAL A 198 3.26 10.21 19.75
N GLY A 199 3.87 9.67 18.70
CA GLY A 199 5.32 9.42 18.67
C GLY A 199 6.17 10.68 18.67
N SER A 200 5.60 11.79 18.24
CA SER A 200 6.27 13.09 18.24
C SER A 200 6.13 13.84 19.58
N GLU A 201 5.32 13.34 20.51
CA GLU A 201 5.08 13.97 21.81
C GLU A 201 6.16 13.58 22.83
N LYS A 202 6.91 14.57 23.33
CA LYS A 202 8.04 14.31 24.23
C LYS A 202 7.62 13.64 25.53
N SER A 203 6.51 14.10 26.13
CA SER A 203 6.00 13.55 27.39
C SER A 203 5.68 12.05 27.27
N PHE A 204 5.05 11.65 26.16
CA PHE A 204 4.71 10.26 25.89
C PHE A 204 5.98 9.40 25.69
N ARG A 205 6.94 9.90 24.90
CA ARG A 205 8.21 9.20 24.68
C ARG A 205 8.98 8.97 25.98
N ASP A 206 9.06 9.99 26.84
CA ASP A 206 9.75 9.91 28.12
C ASP A 206 9.05 8.89 29.04
N PHE A 207 7.72 8.89 29.07
CA PHE A 207 6.90 7.91 29.80
C PHE A 207 7.17 6.48 29.33
N VAL A 208 7.10 6.21 28.02
CA VAL A 208 7.32 4.87 27.45
C VAL A 208 8.75 4.37 27.70
N ASN A 209 9.74 5.26 27.57
CA ASN A 209 11.14 4.90 27.80
C ASN A 209 11.48 4.67 29.27
N SER A 210 10.79 5.33 30.20
CA SER A 210 10.96 5.10 31.64
C SER A 210 10.48 3.70 32.10
N ARG A 211 9.57 3.05 31.35
CA ARG A 211 8.92 1.78 31.73
C ARG A 211 9.19 0.64 30.76
N VAL A 212 10.47 0.31 30.57
CA VAL A 212 10.92 -0.69 29.59
C VAL A 212 10.23 -2.05 29.74
N LYS A 213 10.02 -2.54 30.98
CA LYS A 213 9.34 -3.83 31.22
C LYS A 213 7.88 -3.80 30.75
N ALA A 214 7.13 -2.77 31.17
CA ALA A 214 5.74 -2.60 30.76
C ALA A 214 5.62 -2.46 29.23
N ARG A 215 6.53 -1.70 28.61
CA ARG A 215 6.59 -1.56 27.14
C ARG A 215 6.79 -2.90 26.45
N ARG A 216 7.71 -3.75 26.93
CA ARG A 216 7.94 -5.08 26.36
C ARG A 216 6.72 -5.98 26.46
N VAL A 217 6.06 -6.00 27.63
CA VAL A 217 4.81 -6.76 27.83
C VAL A 217 3.72 -6.26 26.88
N ALA A 218 3.53 -4.94 26.80
CA ALA A 218 2.56 -4.34 25.89
C ALA A 218 2.85 -4.67 24.42
N THR A 219 4.12 -4.58 23.97
CA THR A 219 4.52 -4.97 22.61
C THR A 219 4.13 -6.42 22.29
N VAL A 220 4.51 -7.37 23.16
CA VAL A 220 4.22 -8.79 22.91
C VAL A 220 2.72 -9.04 22.90
N PHE A 221 2.00 -8.48 23.88
CA PHE A 221 0.55 -8.59 23.97
C PHE A 221 -0.14 -8.05 22.71
N LEU A 222 0.22 -6.85 22.26
CA LEU A 222 -0.37 -6.21 21.08
C LEU A 222 -0.11 -6.99 19.80
N ILE A 223 1.09 -7.56 19.63
CA ILE A 223 1.42 -8.36 18.45
C ILE A 223 0.67 -9.69 18.46
N VAL A 224 0.66 -10.40 19.59
CA VAL A 224 -0.03 -11.69 19.70
C VAL A 224 -1.54 -11.52 19.56
N LEU A 225 -2.12 -10.52 20.24
CA LEU A 225 -3.54 -10.21 20.11
C LEU A 225 -3.88 -9.76 18.70
N GLY A 226 -3.06 -8.87 18.12
CA GLY A 226 -3.27 -8.39 16.76
C GLY A 226 -3.21 -9.52 15.74
N TRP A 227 -2.28 -10.45 15.90
CA TRP A 227 -2.21 -11.65 15.05
C TRP A 227 -3.45 -12.54 15.20
N TYR A 228 -3.88 -12.82 16.44
CA TYR A 228 -5.09 -13.58 16.72
C TYR A 228 -6.33 -12.98 16.05
N VAL A 229 -6.51 -11.67 16.19
CA VAL A 229 -7.65 -10.95 15.60
C VAL A 229 -7.53 -10.87 14.07
N ALA A 230 -6.34 -10.64 13.52
CA ALA A 230 -6.11 -10.57 12.07
C ALA A 230 -6.36 -11.90 11.36
N CYS A 231 -6.30 -13.02 12.08
CA CYS A 231 -6.56 -14.34 11.51
C CYS A 231 -8.04 -14.65 11.25
N PHE A 232 -8.98 -13.76 11.61
CA PHE A 232 -10.41 -14.00 11.39
C PHE A 232 -10.70 -14.42 9.93
N PRO A 233 -11.36 -15.57 9.72
CA PRO A 233 -11.45 -16.17 8.39
C PRO A 233 -12.40 -15.39 7.47
N GLY A 234 -12.08 -15.38 6.18
CA GLY A 234 -12.89 -14.73 5.14
C GLY A 234 -14.20 -15.47 4.85
N GLU A 235 -14.17 -16.78 4.94
CA GLU A 235 -15.28 -17.69 4.68
C GLU A 235 -15.38 -18.70 5.84
N HIS A 236 -16.58 -19.21 6.08
CA HIS A 236 -16.83 -20.26 7.08
C HIS A 236 -16.27 -19.98 8.48
N TRP A 237 -16.53 -18.78 9.01
CA TRP A 237 -16.09 -18.39 10.34
C TRP A 237 -16.73 -19.23 11.46
N GLU A 238 -17.80 -19.95 11.15
CA GLU A 238 -18.50 -20.86 12.05
C GLU A 238 -17.77 -22.19 12.30
N TRP A 239 -16.77 -22.56 11.48
CA TRP A 239 -16.09 -23.86 11.60
C TRP A 239 -15.15 -23.98 12.79
N SER A 240 -14.84 -22.89 13.48
CA SER A 240 -13.98 -22.92 14.66
C SER A 240 -14.50 -22.05 15.80
N THR A 241 -14.30 -22.51 17.03
CA THR A 241 -14.82 -21.85 18.23
C THR A 241 -14.18 -20.48 18.48
N TRP A 242 -12.90 -20.33 18.16
CA TRP A 242 -12.18 -19.06 18.33
C TRP A 242 -12.68 -17.98 17.34
N SER A 243 -13.03 -18.35 16.11
CA SER A 243 -13.59 -17.42 15.12
C SER A 243 -15.04 -17.07 15.45
N VAL A 244 -15.82 -18.00 15.99
CA VAL A 244 -17.15 -17.70 16.56
C VAL A 244 -17.04 -16.72 17.74
N GLN A 245 -16.06 -16.89 18.63
CA GLN A 245 -15.81 -15.95 19.71
C GLN A 245 -15.50 -14.54 19.17
N LEU A 246 -14.61 -14.44 18.17
CA LEU A 246 -14.30 -13.17 17.54
C LEU A 246 -15.55 -12.57 16.89
N LYS A 247 -16.38 -13.35 16.20
CA LYS A 247 -17.66 -12.88 15.64
C LYS A 247 -18.55 -12.28 16.73
N ASN A 248 -18.71 -12.97 17.86
CA ASN A 248 -19.50 -12.47 18.98
C ASN A 248 -18.95 -11.15 19.53
N ILE A 249 -17.63 -11.00 19.65
CA ILE A 249 -17.00 -9.73 20.06
C ILE A 249 -17.21 -8.66 18.97
N GLY A 250 -17.10 -9.04 17.71
CA GLY A 250 -17.32 -8.19 16.54
C GLY A 250 -18.71 -7.58 16.56
N ASP A 251 -19.73 -8.34 16.91
CA ASP A 251 -21.11 -7.86 16.97
C ASP A 251 -21.32 -6.73 17.99
N TRP A 252 -20.41 -6.57 18.96
CA TRP A 252 -20.41 -5.44 19.90
C TRP A 252 -19.55 -4.25 19.45
N VAL A 253 -18.47 -4.50 18.70
CA VAL A 253 -17.44 -3.49 18.40
C VAL A 253 -17.58 -2.94 16.97
N ILE A 254 -17.98 -3.78 16.04
CA ILE A 254 -18.20 -3.46 14.62
C ILE A 254 -19.64 -2.98 14.47
N PRO A 255 -19.88 -1.82 13.80
CA PRO A 255 -21.23 -1.33 13.58
C PRO A 255 -22.11 -2.34 12.85
N GLU A 256 -23.39 -2.40 13.23
CA GLU A 256 -24.39 -3.20 12.52
C GLU A 256 -24.47 -2.80 11.05
N GLY A 257 -24.60 -3.80 10.16
CA GLY A 257 -24.63 -3.58 8.71
C GLY A 257 -23.26 -3.34 8.07
N ALA A 258 -22.14 -3.59 8.77
CA ALA A 258 -20.81 -3.53 8.17
C ALA A 258 -20.67 -4.45 6.94
N ALA A 259 -20.13 -3.90 5.84
CA ALA A 259 -19.97 -4.60 4.58
C ALA A 259 -19.06 -5.84 4.63
N SER A 260 -18.02 -5.83 5.49
CA SER A 260 -17.09 -6.97 5.62
C SER A 260 -16.47 -7.07 7.01
N TYR A 261 -16.87 -8.11 7.76
CA TYR A 261 -16.27 -8.45 9.05
C TYR A 261 -14.78 -8.85 8.94
N PRO A 262 -14.38 -9.73 8.00
CA PRO A 262 -12.97 -10.13 7.89
C PRO A 262 -12.02 -8.97 7.63
N LYS A 263 -12.41 -8.03 6.76
CA LYS A 263 -11.59 -6.83 6.48
C LYS A 263 -11.40 -5.98 7.74
N ARG A 264 -12.46 -5.80 8.54
CA ARG A 264 -12.40 -5.01 9.80
C ARG A 264 -11.54 -5.67 10.87
N PHE A 265 -11.66 -6.97 11.07
CA PHE A 265 -10.79 -7.68 12.00
C PHE A 265 -9.33 -7.67 11.55
N THR A 266 -9.07 -7.84 10.26
CA THR A 266 -7.73 -7.70 9.68
C THR A 266 -7.16 -6.30 9.95
N ALA A 267 -7.96 -5.24 9.76
CA ALA A 267 -7.57 -3.86 10.04
C ALA A 267 -7.24 -3.63 11.53
N ILE A 268 -8.12 -4.06 12.44
CA ILE A 268 -7.86 -3.98 13.89
C ILE A 268 -6.57 -4.73 14.25
N GLY A 269 -6.41 -5.95 13.73
CA GLY A 269 -5.23 -6.76 14.00
C GLY A 269 -3.93 -6.10 13.54
N TRP A 270 -3.95 -5.47 12.35
CA TRP A 270 -2.83 -4.67 11.85
C TRP A 270 -2.56 -3.44 12.71
N ASP A 271 -3.58 -2.70 13.14
CA ASP A 271 -3.42 -1.54 14.03
C ASP A 271 -2.72 -1.92 15.34
N LEU A 272 -3.11 -3.06 15.93
CA LEU A 272 -2.51 -3.60 17.15
C LEU A 272 -1.05 -4.02 16.90
N MET A 273 -0.80 -4.81 15.85
CA MET A 273 0.54 -5.29 15.51
C MET A 273 1.50 -4.14 15.19
N VAL A 274 1.09 -3.18 14.35
CA VAL A 274 1.89 -2.00 13.99
C VAL A 274 2.18 -1.17 15.23
N THR A 275 1.22 -0.98 16.13
CA THR A 275 1.46 -0.32 17.43
C THR A 275 2.49 -1.07 18.27
N GLY A 276 2.42 -2.40 18.32
CA GLY A 276 3.39 -3.23 19.01
C GLY A 276 4.82 -3.10 18.45
N ILE A 277 4.96 -3.12 17.12
CA ILE A 277 6.22 -2.90 16.40
C ILE A 277 6.75 -1.48 16.66
N TRP A 278 5.87 -0.49 16.59
CA TRP A 278 6.17 0.92 16.85
C TRP A 278 6.61 1.20 18.30
N LEU A 279 6.16 0.40 19.27
CA LEU A 279 6.66 0.46 20.65
C LEU A 279 8.01 -0.24 20.86
N SER A 280 8.49 -1.04 19.91
CA SER A 280 9.64 -1.92 20.05
C SER A 280 10.88 -1.45 19.26
N PRO A 281 11.92 -0.90 19.92
CA PRO A 281 13.14 -0.50 19.25
C PRO A 281 13.85 -1.67 18.54
N SER A 282 13.79 -2.88 19.13
CA SER A 282 14.42 -4.07 18.56
C SER A 282 13.75 -4.49 17.24
N LEU A 283 12.42 -4.48 17.19
CA LEU A 283 11.69 -4.81 15.96
C LEU A 283 11.88 -3.74 14.89
N GLN A 284 11.87 -2.46 15.27
CA GLN A 284 12.21 -1.37 14.35
C GLN A 284 13.61 -1.54 13.75
N SER A 285 14.60 -1.94 14.57
CA SER A 285 15.95 -2.21 14.09
C SER A 285 16.00 -3.38 13.11
N ILE A 286 15.23 -4.44 13.36
CA ILE A 286 15.13 -5.60 12.46
C ILE A 286 14.54 -5.18 11.12
N PHE A 287 13.40 -4.49 11.14
CA PHE A 287 12.71 -4.04 9.93
C PHE A 287 13.44 -2.91 9.18
N SER A 288 14.37 -2.21 9.85
CA SER A 288 15.25 -1.22 9.23
C SER A 288 16.48 -1.84 8.56
N ASN A 289 16.62 -3.17 8.55
CA ASN A 289 17.68 -3.86 7.82
C ASN A 289 17.54 -3.60 6.29
N LYS A 290 18.68 -3.53 5.59
CA LYS A 290 18.77 -3.34 4.13
C LYS A 290 17.84 -4.26 3.34
N LEU A 291 17.69 -5.52 3.74
CA LEU A 291 16.82 -6.47 3.05
C LEU A 291 15.33 -6.04 3.13
N PHE A 292 14.82 -5.79 4.33
CA PHE A 292 13.43 -5.37 4.52
C PHE A 292 13.15 -3.98 3.93
N MET A 293 14.12 -3.07 4.00
CA MET A 293 14.04 -1.78 3.32
C MET A 293 14.02 -1.91 1.79
N TRP A 294 14.76 -2.88 1.23
CA TRP A 294 14.73 -3.18 -0.19
C TRP A 294 13.39 -3.79 -0.61
N VAL A 295 12.86 -4.75 0.16
CA VAL A 295 11.52 -5.30 -0.07
C VAL A 295 10.46 -4.19 -0.01
N GLY A 296 10.51 -3.35 1.03
CA GLY A 296 9.61 -2.22 1.19
C GLY A 296 9.70 -1.22 0.03
N ARG A 297 10.90 -0.94 -0.48
CA ARG A 297 11.12 -0.06 -1.64
C ARG A 297 10.43 -0.58 -2.91
N ASN A 298 10.43 -1.89 -3.15
CA ASN A 298 9.83 -2.48 -4.35
C ASN A 298 8.36 -2.92 -4.14
N SER A 299 7.81 -2.78 -2.92
CA SER A 299 6.47 -3.29 -2.56
C SER A 299 5.34 -2.77 -3.45
N PHE A 300 5.37 -1.49 -3.83
CA PHE A 300 4.37 -0.91 -4.72
C PHE A 300 4.47 -1.50 -6.14
N ALA A 301 5.69 -1.71 -6.63
CA ALA A 301 5.90 -2.36 -7.92
C ALA A 301 5.42 -3.80 -7.90
N VAL A 302 5.73 -4.57 -6.84
CA VAL A 302 5.20 -5.93 -6.64
C VAL A 302 3.67 -5.91 -6.68
N TYR A 303 3.03 -4.96 -6.00
CA TYR A 303 1.58 -4.83 -6.02
C TYR A 303 1.04 -4.59 -7.44
N LEU A 304 1.72 -3.84 -8.29
CA LEU A 304 1.30 -3.62 -9.68
C LEU A 304 1.59 -4.82 -10.60
N THR A 305 2.68 -5.55 -10.38
CA THR A 305 3.14 -6.60 -11.31
C THR A 305 2.65 -7.99 -10.96
N HIS A 306 2.39 -8.28 -9.68
CA HIS A 306 2.11 -9.64 -9.21
C HIS A 306 0.90 -10.27 -9.89
N GLY A 307 -0.16 -9.49 -10.14
CA GLY A 307 -1.36 -10.01 -10.81
C GLY A 307 -1.04 -10.59 -12.18
N THR A 308 -0.27 -9.84 -12.98
CA THR A 308 0.12 -10.26 -14.33
C THR A 308 1.11 -11.42 -14.30
N VAL A 309 2.15 -11.34 -13.46
CA VAL A 309 3.17 -12.40 -13.34
C VAL A 309 2.55 -13.70 -12.81
N LEU A 310 1.57 -13.61 -11.91
CA LEU A 310 0.83 -14.77 -11.42
C LEU A 310 -0.04 -15.38 -12.52
N LYS A 311 -0.89 -14.58 -13.16
CA LYS A 311 -1.87 -15.05 -14.16
C LYS A 311 -1.22 -15.55 -15.44
N VAL A 312 -0.04 -15.04 -15.80
CA VAL A 312 0.69 -15.47 -17.00
C VAL A 312 1.80 -16.46 -16.66
N GLY A 313 2.69 -16.12 -15.73
CA GLY A 313 3.89 -16.90 -15.41
C GLY A 313 3.58 -18.08 -14.50
N LEU A 314 3.11 -17.82 -13.27
CA LEU A 314 2.85 -18.89 -12.30
C LEU A 314 1.79 -19.88 -12.80
N ALA A 315 0.75 -19.39 -13.48
CA ALA A 315 -0.25 -20.24 -14.11
C ALA A 315 0.39 -21.27 -15.06
N ARG A 316 1.33 -20.85 -15.93
CA ARG A 316 2.02 -21.78 -16.84
C ARG A 316 2.95 -22.75 -16.13
N MET A 317 3.52 -22.34 -15.00
CA MET A 317 4.38 -23.23 -14.21
C MET A 317 3.57 -24.34 -13.51
N ILE A 318 2.34 -24.04 -13.08
CA ILE A 318 1.47 -25.00 -12.38
C ILE A 318 0.63 -25.85 -13.33
N TYR A 319 0.03 -25.24 -14.34
CA TYR A 319 -0.91 -25.89 -15.28
C TYR A 319 -0.24 -26.33 -16.59
N GLY A 320 1.00 -25.89 -16.84
CA GLY A 320 1.73 -26.17 -18.06
C GLY A 320 1.46 -25.16 -19.18
N TRP A 321 2.01 -25.46 -20.36
CA TRP A 321 1.93 -24.61 -21.55
C TRP A 321 0.78 -24.97 -22.49
N SER A 322 0.14 -26.12 -22.28
CA SER A 322 -0.95 -26.60 -23.12
C SER A 322 -2.29 -26.20 -22.56
N THR A 323 -3.22 -25.81 -23.44
CA THR A 323 -4.63 -25.61 -23.11
C THR A 323 -5.42 -26.92 -23.09
N LYS A 324 -4.77 -28.06 -23.37
CA LYS A 324 -5.35 -29.40 -23.24
C LYS A 324 -5.11 -29.91 -21.81
N PRO A 325 -6.06 -30.65 -21.20
CA PRO A 325 -7.25 -31.26 -21.80
C PRO A 325 -8.54 -30.46 -21.55
N TYR A 326 -8.57 -29.13 -21.73
CA TYR A 326 -9.84 -28.40 -21.62
C TYR A 326 -10.84 -28.86 -22.68
N TYR A 327 -12.04 -29.25 -22.26
CA TYR A 327 -13.18 -29.52 -23.14
C TYR A 327 -14.51 -29.18 -22.47
N VAL A 328 -15.52 -28.91 -23.28
CA VAL A 328 -16.87 -28.61 -22.82
C VAL A 328 -17.77 -29.76 -23.23
N GLU A 329 -18.34 -30.45 -22.24
CA GLU A 329 -19.30 -31.52 -22.45
C GLU A 329 -20.68 -30.91 -22.66
N GLN A 330 -21.22 -31.06 -23.88
CA GLN A 330 -22.56 -30.61 -24.19
C GLN A 330 -23.58 -31.67 -23.72
N PRO A 331 -24.73 -31.25 -23.15
CA PRO A 331 -25.75 -32.19 -22.69
C PRO A 331 -26.25 -33.03 -23.87
N ALA A 332 -26.34 -34.35 -23.66
CA ALA A 332 -26.70 -35.34 -24.70
C ALA A 332 -28.06 -35.09 -25.37
N ASN A 333 -28.95 -34.31 -24.74
CA ASN A 333 -30.31 -34.05 -25.20
C ASN A 333 -30.64 -32.55 -25.40
N GLY A 334 -29.66 -31.64 -25.33
CA GLY A 334 -29.90 -30.20 -25.47
C GLY A 334 -30.64 -29.53 -24.31
N GLU A 335 -31.06 -30.29 -23.29
CA GLU A 335 -31.59 -29.77 -22.02
C GLU A 335 -30.56 -29.98 -20.91
N GLY A 336 -29.96 -28.89 -20.45
CA GLY A 336 -28.94 -28.86 -19.39
C GLY A 336 -27.86 -27.81 -19.64
N ASP A 337 -27.13 -27.44 -18.59
CA ASP A 337 -25.95 -26.57 -18.72
C ASP A 337 -24.76 -27.39 -19.25
N ALA A 338 -23.94 -26.77 -20.12
CA ALA A 338 -22.72 -27.40 -20.59
C ALA A 338 -21.71 -27.54 -19.43
N ILE A 339 -21.09 -28.72 -19.29
CA ILE A 339 -20.12 -28.98 -18.22
C ILE A 339 -18.71 -28.70 -18.75
N GLU A 340 -18.07 -27.67 -18.21
CA GLU A 340 -16.69 -27.32 -18.55
C GLU A 340 -15.70 -28.16 -17.74
N HIS A 341 -14.88 -28.96 -18.42
CA HIS A 341 -13.80 -29.72 -17.82
C HIS A 341 -12.52 -28.89 -17.85
N PHE A 342 -12.16 -28.32 -16.70
CA PHE A 342 -11.01 -27.44 -16.54
C PHE A 342 -9.68 -28.19 -16.43
N ILE A 343 -8.59 -27.49 -16.71
CA ILE A 343 -7.22 -27.99 -16.56
C ILE A 343 -6.93 -28.13 -15.06
N PRO A 344 -6.67 -29.36 -14.57
CA PRO A 344 -6.36 -29.57 -13.16
C PRO A 344 -4.99 -28.99 -12.84
N ARG A 345 -4.85 -28.42 -11.64
CA ARG A 345 -3.54 -28.02 -11.10
C ARG A 345 -2.64 -29.25 -10.97
N SER A 346 -1.33 -29.09 -11.17
CA SER A 346 -0.38 -30.19 -10.99
C SER A 346 -0.48 -30.79 -9.58
N SER A 347 -0.66 -32.10 -9.49
CA SER A 347 -0.62 -32.85 -8.22
C SER A 347 0.80 -33.16 -7.75
N ASN A 348 1.81 -32.90 -8.60
CA ASN A 348 3.21 -33.19 -8.29
C ASN A 348 3.78 -32.12 -7.35
N TRP A 349 4.13 -32.51 -6.13
CA TRP A 349 4.72 -31.63 -5.12
C TRP A 349 5.98 -30.90 -5.61
N PHE A 350 6.78 -31.54 -6.49
CA PHE A 350 8.01 -30.97 -7.01
C PHE A 350 7.74 -29.75 -7.90
N VAL A 351 6.63 -29.76 -8.65
CA VAL A 351 6.20 -28.60 -9.44
C VAL A 351 5.93 -27.42 -8.51
N TRP A 352 5.22 -27.62 -7.40
CA TRP A 352 4.96 -26.56 -6.43
C TRP A 352 6.22 -26.06 -5.72
N ALA A 353 7.11 -26.97 -5.34
CA ALA A 353 8.36 -26.65 -4.67
C ALA A 353 9.29 -25.80 -5.55
N LEU A 354 9.23 -25.94 -6.88
CA LEU A 354 9.95 -25.08 -7.82
C LEU A 354 9.15 -23.83 -8.22
N ALA A 355 7.85 -23.97 -8.44
CA ALA A 355 7.02 -22.90 -8.98
C ALA A 355 6.88 -21.72 -8.03
N ILE A 356 6.66 -21.96 -6.74
CA ILE A 356 6.47 -20.89 -5.75
C ILE A 356 7.76 -20.05 -5.58
N PRO A 357 8.94 -20.64 -5.32
CA PRO A 357 10.17 -19.84 -5.19
C PRO A 357 10.54 -19.12 -6.48
N ALA A 358 10.38 -19.76 -7.64
CA ALA A 358 10.67 -19.12 -8.92
C ALA A 358 9.69 -17.97 -9.22
N PHE A 359 8.40 -18.10 -8.88
CA PHE A 359 7.45 -16.99 -8.94
C PHE A 359 7.92 -15.80 -8.11
N PHE A 360 8.29 -15.99 -6.84
CA PHE A 360 8.78 -14.89 -6.01
C PHE A 360 10.08 -14.29 -6.55
N ALA A 361 11.01 -15.11 -7.04
CA ALA A 361 12.27 -14.64 -7.62
C ALA A 361 12.02 -13.80 -8.88
N ILE A 362 11.13 -14.25 -9.77
CA ILE A 362 10.75 -13.51 -10.98
C ILE A 362 10.02 -12.22 -10.59
N GLU A 363 9.03 -12.30 -9.70
CA GLU A 363 8.21 -11.17 -9.27
C GLU A 363 9.06 -10.05 -8.66
N TYR A 364 9.94 -10.39 -7.72
CA TYR A 364 10.82 -9.39 -7.11
C TYR A 364 11.88 -8.85 -8.08
N THR A 365 12.29 -9.65 -9.07
CA THR A 365 13.20 -9.18 -10.13
C THR A 365 12.48 -8.18 -11.04
N VAL A 366 11.28 -8.52 -11.51
CA VAL A 366 10.43 -7.65 -12.32
C VAL A 366 10.09 -6.37 -11.56
N ALA A 367 9.69 -6.47 -10.29
CA ALA A 367 9.41 -5.31 -9.44
C ALA A 367 10.65 -4.44 -9.22
N HIS A 368 11.84 -5.04 -9.07
CA HIS A 368 13.08 -4.28 -8.95
C HIS A 368 13.41 -3.50 -10.22
N LEU A 369 13.25 -4.13 -11.39
CA LEU A 369 13.41 -3.46 -12.69
C LEU A 369 12.36 -2.36 -12.86
N TRP A 370 11.11 -2.64 -12.49
CA TRP A 370 10.01 -1.68 -12.50
C TRP A 370 10.34 -0.44 -11.67
N THR A 371 10.74 -0.61 -10.41
CA THR A 371 11.09 0.50 -9.53
C THR A 371 12.33 1.25 -10.00
N THR A 372 13.27 0.57 -10.65
CA THR A 372 14.51 1.18 -11.13
C THR A 372 14.28 1.98 -12.41
N TYR A 373 13.50 1.46 -13.35
CA TYR A 373 13.32 2.07 -14.67
C TYR A 373 11.97 2.79 -14.78
N ILE A 374 10.85 2.11 -14.55
CA ILE A 374 9.52 2.69 -14.80
C ILE A 374 9.19 3.75 -13.75
N ASP A 375 9.26 3.41 -12.46
CA ASP A 375 8.96 4.38 -11.39
C ASP A 375 9.90 5.58 -11.44
N SER A 376 11.17 5.39 -11.81
CA SER A 376 12.14 6.48 -11.91
C SER A 376 11.82 7.44 -13.06
N GLN A 377 11.35 6.93 -14.21
CA GLN A 377 10.89 7.79 -15.31
C GLN A 377 9.58 8.50 -14.94
N CYS A 378 8.61 7.80 -14.33
CA CYS A 378 7.38 8.43 -13.84
C CYS A 378 7.67 9.52 -12.80
N ALA A 379 8.67 9.32 -11.94
CA ALA A 379 9.10 10.33 -10.97
C ALA A 379 9.72 11.56 -11.64
N LYS A 380 10.53 11.37 -12.71
CA LYS A 380 11.07 12.48 -13.51
C LYS A 380 9.97 13.24 -14.24
N ALA A 381 9.03 12.53 -14.87
CA ALA A 381 7.87 13.14 -15.53
C ALA A 381 7.02 13.94 -14.53
N THR A 382 6.80 13.42 -13.33
CA THR A 382 6.11 14.15 -12.25
C THR A 382 6.86 15.41 -11.86
N LYS A 383 8.19 15.34 -11.72
CA LYS A 383 9.00 16.51 -11.38
C LYS A 383 8.94 17.56 -12.48
N TRP A 384 9.01 17.14 -13.74
CA TRP A 384 8.83 18.05 -14.87
C TRP A 384 7.47 18.74 -14.85
N LEU A 385 6.38 18.01 -14.53
CA LEU A 385 5.06 18.62 -14.34
C LEU A 385 5.05 19.63 -13.18
N GLU A 386 5.68 19.31 -12.05
CA GLU A 386 5.80 20.22 -10.89
C GLU A 386 6.55 21.50 -11.29
N ASP A 387 7.71 21.37 -11.92
CA ASP A 387 8.55 22.50 -12.33
C ASP A 387 7.89 23.37 -13.42
N THR A 388 6.95 22.81 -14.18
CA THR A 388 6.18 23.51 -15.24
C THR A 388 4.96 24.23 -14.66
N MET A 389 4.31 23.66 -13.65
CA MET A 389 3.04 24.17 -13.11
C MET A 389 3.20 25.11 -11.91
N PHE A 390 4.33 25.04 -11.19
CA PHE A 390 4.60 25.88 -10.03
C PHE A 390 5.52 27.04 -10.40
N GLU A 391 5.25 28.21 -9.81
CA GLU A 391 6.13 29.35 -9.93
C GLU A 391 7.46 29.08 -9.22
N LYS A 392 8.57 29.47 -9.86
CA LYS A 392 9.89 29.43 -9.24
C LYS A 392 10.04 30.66 -8.35
N GLU A 393 10.44 30.48 -7.10
CA GLU A 393 10.62 31.53 -6.08
C GLU A 393 11.57 32.69 -6.51
N GLU A 394 12.32 32.54 -7.61
CA GLU A 394 13.20 33.60 -8.13
C GLU A 394 12.45 34.81 -8.70
N ASN A 395 11.17 34.66 -9.07
CA ASN A 395 10.38 35.76 -9.65
C ASN A 395 9.77 36.71 -8.60
N GLU A 396 9.60 36.30 -7.34
CA GLU A 396 9.05 37.19 -6.30
C GLU A 396 10.06 38.26 -5.83
N LYS A 397 11.36 37.96 -5.86
CA LYS A 397 12.40 38.97 -5.55
C LYS A 397 12.53 40.05 -6.63
N HIS A 398 12.20 39.74 -7.88
CA HIS A 398 12.23 40.71 -8.98
C HIS A 398 10.91 41.50 -9.09
N GLY A 399 9.78 40.96 -8.63
CA GLY A 399 8.50 41.67 -8.60
C GLY A 399 8.43 42.79 -7.55
N VAL A 400 9.09 42.63 -6.40
CA VAL A 400 9.15 43.68 -5.36
C VAL A 400 10.21 44.75 -5.68
N ALA A 401 11.31 44.37 -6.35
CA ALA A 401 12.34 45.31 -6.79
C ALA A 401 11.94 46.14 -8.03
N ALA A 402 10.88 45.75 -8.75
CA ALA A 402 10.32 46.52 -9.87
C ALA A 402 9.17 47.45 -9.45
N MET A 403 8.77 47.42 -8.16
CA MET A 403 7.69 48.23 -7.57
C MET A 403 8.19 49.15 -6.44
N ALA A 404 9.50 49.22 -6.21
CA ALA A 404 10.18 50.17 -5.34
C ALA A 404 11.15 51.01 -6.18
#